data_AF-B4FXW7-F1
#
_entry.id   AF-B4FXW7-F1
#
_cell.length_a   1.000
_cell.length_b   1.000
_cell.length_c   1.000
_cell.angle_alpha   90.00
_cell.angle_beta   90.00
_cell.angle_gamma   90.00
#
_symmetry.space_group_name_H-M   'P 1'
#
loop_
_entity.id
_entity.type
_entity.pdbx_description
1 polymer ?
#
loop_
_entity_poly.entity_id
_entity_poly.type
_entity_poly.pdbx_seq_one_letter_code
_entity_poly.pdbx_strand_id
1 'polypeptide(L)'
;MGQPFHNIDNVIKASAIMVHEQGHFSPRKVTVSTSGFVPQLGTQLLAAASLNARTDEVRNWIMTINRKENLNLLLGTLRGELNLRKKKQIVLSEYAMLSGVNGSG
;
A
#
# COMPACT_ATOMS: atom_id res chain seq x y z
N MET A 1 -11.47 8.09 8.86
CA MET A 1 -10.80 8.08 7.54
C MET A 1 -10.89 6.67 6.94
N GLY A 2 -11.01 6.53 5.62
CA GLY A 2 -11.29 5.26 4.94
C GLY A 2 -10.15 4.77 4.03
N GLN A 3 -10.33 3.62 3.40
CA GLN A 3 -9.37 3.01 2.46
C GLN A 3 -9.31 3.82 1.15
N PRO A 4 -8.19 4.48 0.81
CA PRO A 4 -8.07 5.30 -0.40
C PRO A 4 -8.47 4.58 -1.70
N PHE A 5 -8.18 3.28 -1.81
CA PHE A 5 -8.42 2.48 -3.02
C PHE A 5 -9.90 2.17 -3.27
N HIS A 6 -10.78 2.36 -2.28
CA HIS A 6 -12.22 2.35 -2.52
C HIS A 6 -12.72 3.61 -3.24
N ASN A 7 -11.88 4.63 -3.36
CA ASN A 7 -12.20 5.92 -3.98
C ASN A 7 -11.08 6.38 -4.93
N ILE A 8 -10.55 5.44 -5.72
CA ILE A 8 -9.29 5.62 -6.46
C ILE A 8 -9.32 6.82 -7.41
N ASP A 9 -10.43 7.09 -8.08
CA ASP A 9 -10.54 8.20 -9.05
C ASP A 9 -10.33 9.56 -8.38
N ASN A 10 -10.93 9.76 -7.21
CA ASN A 10 -10.79 11.01 -6.47
C ASN A 10 -9.41 11.11 -5.79
N VAL A 11 -8.83 9.98 -5.39
CA VAL A 11 -7.47 9.94 -4.85
C VAL A 11 -6.46 10.31 -5.93
N ILE A 12 -6.57 9.76 -7.14
CA ILE A 12 -5.71 10.13 -8.28
C ILE A 12 -5.83 11.61 -8.58
N LYS A 13 -7.06 12.16 -8.65
CA LYS A 13 -7.29 13.59 -8.86
C LYS A 13 -6.64 14.45 -7.77
N ALA A 14 -6.84 14.10 -6.51
CA ALA A 14 -6.25 14.83 -5.39
C ALA A 14 -4.71 14.77 -5.41
N SER A 15 -4.13 13.60 -5.67
CA SER A 15 -2.68 13.45 -5.80
C SER A 15 -2.13 14.25 -6.98
N ALA A 16 -2.83 14.27 -8.12
CA ALA A 16 -2.44 15.08 -9.28
C ALA A 16 -2.43 16.58 -8.96
N ILE A 17 -3.41 17.06 -8.19
CA ILE A 17 -3.46 18.45 -7.71
C ILE A 17 -2.27 18.75 -6.77
N MET A 18 -1.96 17.85 -5.83
CA MET A 18 -0.84 18.04 -4.90
C MET A 18 0.50 18.16 -5.64
N VAL A 19 0.72 17.36 -6.68
CA VAL A 19 1.99 17.35 -7.44
C VAL A 19 2.02 18.34 -8.60
N HIS A 20 0.95 19.10 -8.81
CA HIS A 20 0.89 20.16 -9.81
C HIS A 20 1.95 21.23 -9.51
N GLU A 21 2.38 21.99 -10.52
CA GLU A 21 3.41 23.04 -10.37
C GLU A 21 3.05 24.07 -9.29
N GLN A 22 1.76 24.38 -9.16
CA GLN A 22 1.21 25.26 -8.12
C GLN A 22 0.97 24.57 -6.76
N GLY A 23 0.95 23.23 -6.73
CA GLY A 23 0.81 22.44 -5.50
C GLY A 23 2.13 22.28 -4.74
N HIS A 24 3.27 22.50 -5.41
CA HIS A 24 4.62 22.53 -4.84
C HIS A 24 5.07 21.24 -4.12
N PHE A 25 4.37 20.11 -4.27
CA PHE A 25 4.84 18.81 -3.78
C PHE A 25 5.57 18.02 -4.87
N SER A 26 6.72 17.46 -4.53
CA SER A 26 7.35 16.45 -5.38
C SER A 26 6.47 15.19 -5.41
N PRO A 27 6.31 14.50 -6.55
CA PRO A 27 5.65 13.20 -6.60
C PRO A 27 6.24 12.16 -5.64
N ARG A 28 7.51 12.31 -5.25
CA ARG A 28 8.17 11.44 -4.26
C ARG A 28 7.73 11.69 -2.81
N LYS A 29 7.04 12.82 -2.55
CA LYS A 29 6.55 13.22 -1.22
C LYS A 29 5.06 12.94 -1.02
N VAL A 30 4.36 12.47 -2.05
CA VAL A 30 2.94 12.12 -1.98
C VAL A 30 2.83 10.59 -2.03
N THR A 31 2.62 9.97 -0.88
CA THR A 31 2.45 8.51 -0.77
C THR A 31 1.03 8.17 -0.35
N VAL A 32 0.42 7.21 -1.04
CA VAL A 32 -0.93 6.71 -0.72
C VAL A 32 -0.79 5.34 -0.07
N SER A 33 -1.15 5.26 1.22
CA SER A 33 -1.15 3.98 1.95
C SER A 33 -2.41 3.17 1.66
N THR A 34 -2.26 1.86 1.50
CA THR A 34 -3.35 0.90 1.28
C THR A 34 -3.19 -0.30 2.19
N SER A 35 -4.30 -0.91 2.59
CA SER A 35 -4.33 -2.10 3.43
C SER A 35 -3.99 -3.39 2.65
N GLY A 36 -3.51 -3.25 1.41
CA GLY A 36 -3.19 -4.35 0.52
C GLY A 36 -4.28 -4.67 -0.50
N PHE A 37 -5.00 -3.65 -1.01
CA PHE A 37 -5.94 -3.85 -2.12
C PHE A 37 -5.17 -4.00 -3.44
N VAL A 38 -4.92 -5.25 -3.80
CA VAL A 38 -4.02 -5.70 -4.87
C VAL A 38 -4.34 -5.15 -6.27
N PRO A 39 -5.59 -5.14 -6.75
CA PRO A 39 -5.90 -4.78 -8.15
C PRO A 39 -5.50 -3.37 -8.56
N GLN A 40 -5.26 -2.46 -7.59
CA GLN A 40 -5.04 -1.03 -7.85
C GLN A 40 -3.63 -0.55 -7.47
N LEU A 41 -2.75 -1.45 -7.05
CA LEU A 41 -1.35 -1.10 -6.77
C LEU A 41 -0.55 -0.70 -8.03
N GLY A 42 -1.04 -1.07 -9.23
CA GLY A 42 -0.49 -0.70 -10.54
C GLY A 42 -0.78 0.72 -11.03
N THR A 43 -1.29 1.60 -10.16
CA THR A 43 -1.59 3.00 -10.53
C THR A 43 -0.32 3.86 -10.55
N GLN A 44 -0.34 5.00 -11.26
CA GLN A 44 0.80 5.95 -11.34
C GLN A 44 1.18 6.61 -10.00
N LEU A 45 0.49 6.27 -8.92
CA LEU A 45 0.73 6.77 -7.58
C LEU A 45 1.93 6.06 -6.93
N LEU A 46 2.60 6.78 -6.03
CA LEU A 46 3.51 6.16 -5.08
C LEU A 46 2.67 5.53 -3.97
N ALA A 47 2.69 4.21 -3.86
CA ALA A 47 1.89 3.46 -2.89
C ALA A 47 2.74 2.90 -1.74
N ALA A 48 2.15 2.83 -0.55
CA ALA A 48 2.65 2.06 0.57
C ALA A 48 1.64 0.96 0.92
N ALA A 49 2.12 -0.25 1.20
CA ALA A 49 1.26 -1.38 1.55
C ALA A 49 1.40 -1.75 3.03
N SER A 50 0.29 -1.79 3.74
CA SER A 50 0.28 -2.22 5.14
C SER A 50 0.27 -3.75 5.24
N LEU A 51 1.38 -4.30 5.75
CA LEU A 51 1.56 -5.75 5.96
C LEU A 51 1.05 -6.16 7.33
N ASN A 52 1.58 -5.51 8.38
CA ASN A 52 1.26 -5.68 9.81
C ASN A 52 1.30 -7.12 10.39
N ALA A 53 1.58 -8.16 9.62
CA ALA A 53 1.73 -9.53 10.12
C ALA A 53 2.61 -10.37 9.19
N ARG A 54 3.21 -11.43 9.74
CA ARG A 54 4.06 -12.38 8.99
C ARG A 54 3.32 -13.62 8.50
N THR A 55 2.17 -13.92 9.08
CA THR A 55 1.34 -15.08 8.70
C THR A 55 -0.10 -14.65 8.47
N ASP A 56 -0.82 -15.41 7.63
CA ASP A 56 -2.20 -15.11 7.29
C ASP A 56 -3.13 -15.26 8.51
N GLU A 57 -2.81 -16.14 9.47
CA GLU A 57 -3.61 -16.32 10.69
C GLU A 57 -3.62 -15.03 11.52
N VAL A 58 -2.44 -14.47 11.79
CA VAL A 58 -2.32 -13.22 12.54
C VAL A 58 -2.93 -12.08 11.74
N ARG A 59 -2.65 -12.02 10.42
CA ARG A 59 -3.15 -10.94 9.56
C ARG A 59 -4.68 -10.97 9.45
N ASN A 60 -5.30 -12.14 9.42
CA ASN A 60 -6.76 -12.30 9.43
C ASN A 60 -7.44 -11.78 10.71
N TRP A 61 -6.69 -11.73 11.82
CA TRP A 61 -7.16 -11.19 13.09
C TRP A 61 -7.09 -9.66 13.12
N ILE A 62 -5.97 -9.08 12.68
CA ILE A 62 -5.74 -7.62 12.73
C ILE A 62 -6.23 -6.86 11.49
N MET A 63 -6.35 -7.53 10.34
CA MET A 63 -6.65 -6.93 9.03
C MET A 63 -7.61 -7.83 8.25
N THR A 64 -8.92 -7.61 8.42
CA THR A 64 -9.98 -8.42 7.79
C THR A 64 -9.87 -8.55 6.28
N ILE A 65 -9.27 -7.57 5.61
CA ILE A 65 -8.98 -7.61 4.16
C ILE A 65 -8.15 -8.83 3.76
N ASN A 66 -7.31 -9.37 4.66
CA ASN A 66 -6.48 -10.53 4.40
C ASN A 66 -7.27 -11.80 4.04
N ARG A 67 -8.52 -11.89 4.50
CA ARG A 67 -9.42 -13.00 4.16
C ARG A 67 -9.80 -13.02 2.67
N LYS A 68 -9.71 -11.86 2.00
CA LYS A 68 -9.92 -11.70 0.56
C LYS A 68 -8.58 -11.60 -0.18
N GLU A 69 -7.66 -10.81 0.36
CA GLU A 69 -6.36 -10.46 -0.22
C GLU A 69 -5.23 -10.94 0.70
N ASN A 70 -4.93 -12.25 0.63
CA ASN A 70 -3.96 -12.88 1.52
C ASN A 70 -2.51 -12.39 1.29
N LEU A 71 -1.61 -12.75 2.21
CA LEU A 71 -0.21 -12.32 2.14
C LEU A 71 0.49 -12.73 0.84
N ASN A 72 0.22 -13.95 0.35
CA ASN A 72 0.85 -14.44 -0.88
C ASN A 72 0.45 -13.57 -2.09
N LEU A 73 -0.84 -13.29 -2.22
CA LEU A 73 -1.37 -12.45 -3.30
C LEU A 73 -0.80 -11.04 -3.20
N LEU A 74 -0.81 -10.44 -2.01
CA LEU A 74 -0.24 -9.12 -1.75
C LEU A 74 1.25 -9.04 -2.12
N LEU A 75 2.07 -9.97 -1.61
CA LEU A 75 3.51 -9.99 -1.89
C LEU A 75 3.79 -10.28 -3.37
N GLY A 76 2.98 -11.14 -4.01
CA GLY A 76 3.03 -11.39 -5.45
C GLY A 76 2.82 -10.10 -6.26
N THR A 77 1.81 -9.31 -5.91
CA THR A 77 1.55 -8.01 -6.55
C THR A 77 2.65 -7.01 -6.32
N LEU A 78 3.14 -6.88 -5.08
CA LEU A 78 4.25 -5.96 -4.77
C LEU A 78 5.53 -6.33 -5.55
N ARG A 79 5.81 -7.62 -5.71
CA ARG A 79 6.90 -8.11 -6.57
C ARG A 79 6.65 -7.81 -8.04
N GLY A 80 5.41 -7.99 -8.52
CA GLY A 80 5.01 -7.60 -9.86
C GLY A 80 5.25 -6.12 -10.15
N GLU A 81 4.84 -5.25 -9.23
CA GLU A 81 5.06 -3.80 -9.32
C GLU A 81 6.55 -3.44 -9.37
N LEU A 82 7.39 -4.10 -8.56
CA LEU A 82 8.85 -3.93 -8.60
C LEU A 82 9.44 -4.32 -9.96
N ASN A 83 8.90 -5.34 -10.61
CA ASN A 83 9.38 -5.82 -11.91
C ASN A 83 8.92 -4.95 -13.09
N LEU A 84 7.71 -4.38 -13.01
CA LEU A 84 7.13 -3.53 -14.05
C LEU A 84 7.73 -2.13 -14.07
N ARG A 85 8.17 -1.63 -12.91
CA ARG A 85 8.70 -0.28 -12.74
C ARG A 85 10.23 -0.27 -12.93
N LYS A 86 10.77 0.77 -13.58
CA LYS A 86 12.22 0.89 -13.87
C LYS A 86 13.07 0.72 -12.60
N LYS A 87 14.31 0.21 -12.76
CA LYS A 87 15.34 -0.25 -11.77
C LYS A 87 15.61 0.56 -10.48
N LYS A 88 14.85 1.61 -10.14
CA LYS A 88 15.06 2.47 -8.94
C LYS A 88 13.80 2.69 -8.09
N GLN A 89 12.70 1.96 -8.31
CA GLN A 89 11.48 2.17 -7.55
C GLN A 89 11.48 1.35 -6.26
N ILE A 90 11.17 2.00 -5.15
CA ILE A 90 11.07 1.42 -3.81
C ILE A 90 9.60 1.08 -3.55
N VAL A 91 9.33 -0.13 -3.09
CA VAL A 91 8.02 -0.47 -2.51
C VAL A 91 8.08 -0.20 -1.01
N LEU A 92 7.22 0.71 -0.55
CA LEU A 92 7.08 1.01 0.87
C LEU A 92 6.16 -0.03 1.50
N SER A 93 6.65 -0.69 2.54
CA SER A 93 5.86 -1.59 3.36
C SER A 93 5.72 -1.00 4.76
N GLU A 94 4.50 -0.96 5.26
CA GLU A 94 4.19 -0.46 6.59
C GLU A 94 3.93 -1.64 7.53
N TYR A 95 4.42 -1.51 8.76
CA TYR A 95 4.26 -2.51 9.80
C TYR A 95 4.07 -1.83 11.16
N ALA A 96 2.86 -1.87 11.68
CA ALA A 96 2.54 -1.43 13.03
C ALA A 96 3.01 -2.49 14.03
N MET A 97 3.80 -2.11 15.03
CA MET A 97 4.25 -3.01 16.09
C MET A 97 3.18 -3.09 17.18
N LEU A 98 2.55 -4.25 17.30
CA LEU A 98 1.52 -4.57 18.27
C LEU A 98 2.09 -5.55 19.30
N SER A 99 2.25 -5.08 20.53
CA SER A 99 2.79 -5.87 21.65
C SER A 99 1.98 -7.15 21.86
N GLY A 100 2.65 -8.30 21.94
CA GLY A 100 2.03 -9.62 22.12
C GLY A 100 1.21 -10.14 20.93
N VAL A 101 1.21 -9.45 19.79
CA VAL A 101 0.40 -9.82 18.62
C VAL A 101 1.26 -10.14 17.40
N ASN A 102 2.11 -9.20 16.99
CA ASN A 102 2.87 -9.31 15.72
C ASN A 102 4.35 -8.91 15.85
N GLY A 103 4.78 -8.57 17.07
CA GLY A 103 6.12 -8.05 17.40
C GLY A 103 7.02 -9.04 18.12
N SER A 104 6.61 -10.30 18.29
CA SER A 104 7.39 -11.35 18.92
C SER A 104 8.06 -12.25 17.87
N GLY A 105 9.39 -12.18 17.82
CA GLY A 105 10.27 -13.23 17.30
C GLY A 105 11.03 -13.84 18.48
#